data_AF-A0A3E0P1Y9-F1
#
_entry.id   AF-A0A3E0P1Y9-F1
#
_cell.length_a   1.000
_cell.length_b   1.000
_cell.length_c   1.000
_cell.angle_alpha   90.00
_cell.angle_beta   90.00
_cell.angle_gamma   90.00
#
_symmetry.space_group_name_H-M   'P 1'
#
loop_
_entity.id
_entity.type
_entity.pdbx_description
1 polymer ?
#
loop_
_entity_poly.entity_id
_entity_poly.type
_entity_poly.pdbx_seq_one_letter_code
_entity_poly.pdbx_strand_id
1 'polypeptide(L)'
;MFRFGKRATKRGGRSRRYQPKRRFGCESLELRAMLSGVVNVDVVGGNLYIYGDGSNNQVEIYQNPAVGSFHISSPDDTLFTFNGVNPPTFQQLDVNGVINDIEVYLEDGNDTFRFLGRQAGGQSSVQQNLYIENWDGSNVNEIIDTLVNGYFEVYKDPTSSGYAELLIRDSKIIGYTDIDNFGNGEGDTKTTIDNSILEDYLEIYNPYGSNTVDVLSNSQFGTGQFIDPAQPIIYIDNDGGASRISFAGSSQVAGPGTTTVYGAIEIFNGFNPEGTLNYLTLQSVNVLGYIEVVNYDGDTKTMVLDTTTGSSSVVPPGGSFVIENEDGYDTFEMKDSDIPWGLYIDNDFGGEGQRNYGSATSIVDSSLGGLLNPLSDYAFELYGDDGADSVTISGSTLAAGVYLDLYDGQNSATLQNSSMSGFEYYGGNGDDIVTIDNTTILYYVYIYLYEGADELHMMNMDYATQWPSILLDIVEIDGGLGVDTLTGAKPPANVYQNFEFELP
;
A
#
# COMPACT_ATOMS: atom_id res chain seq x y z
N MET A 1 -19.39 78.85 -55.94
CA MET A 1 -19.57 79.80 -57.06
C MET A 1 -19.04 79.12 -58.33
N PHE A 2 -19.94 78.84 -59.29
CA PHE A 2 -19.75 78.44 -60.70
C PHE A 2 -18.81 77.29 -61.15
N ARG A 3 -19.43 76.27 -61.78
CA ARG A 3 -19.38 75.92 -63.24
C ARG A 3 -18.79 74.56 -63.71
N PHE A 4 -19.58 73.96 -64.62
CA PHE A 4 -19.31 72.99 -65.71
C PHE A 4 -18.93 71.55 -65.34
N GLY A 5 -19.38 70.47 -66.01
CA GLY A 5 -20.09 70.33 -67.28
C GLY A 5 -19.37 69.33 -68.22
N LYS A 6 -19.90 68.10 -68.32
CA LYS A 6 -19.71 67.00 -69.32
C LYS A 6 -18.59 67.10 -70.39
N ARG A 7 -17.82 66.01 -70.60
CA ARG A 7 -17.94 65.04 -71.73
C ARG A 7 -16.76 64.04 -71.79
N ALA A 8 -17.06 62.88 -72.38
CA ALA A 8 -16.24 61.68 -72.51
C ALA A 8 -15.11 61.75 -73.57
N THR A 9 -14.16 60.81 -73.50
CA THR A 9 -13.62 60.10 -74.68
C THR A 9 -12.82 58.84 -74.29
N LYS A 10 -12.98 57.79 -75.11
CA LYS A 10 -12.33 56.47 -75.07
C LYS A 10 -10.84 56.53 -75.44
N ARG A 11 -10.03 55.61 -74.90
CA ARG A 11 -9.28 54.54 -75.63
C ARG A 11 -8.00 54.11 -74.89
N GLY A 12 -7.68 52.83 -75.01
CA GLY A 12 -6.29 52.36 -75.14
C GLY A 12 -5.79 51.54 -73.97
N GLY A 13 -5.79 50.22 -74.14
CA GLY A 13 -5.42 49.26 -73.10
C GLY A 13 -3.93 49.09 -72.87
N ARG A 14 -3.62 48.35 -71.80
CA ARG A 14 -2.41 47.55 -71.66
C ARG A 14 -2.78 46.23 -70.99
N SER A 15 -2.59 45.13 -71.71
CA SER A 15 -2.76 43.77 -71.21
C SER A 15 -1.71 43.49 -70.14
N ARG A 16 -2.13 43.29 -68.90
CA ARG A 16 -1.28 42.68 -67.87
C ARG A 16 -1.28 41.17 -68.11
N ARG A 17 -0.12 40.62 -68.48
CA ARG A 17 0.15 39.18 -68.50
C ARG A 17 -0.13 38.62 -67.10
N TYR A 18 -1.16 37.79 -66.99
CA TYR A 18 -1.48 37.02 -65.80
C TYR A 18 -0.46 35.87 -65.73
N GLN A 19 0.53 35.98 -64.84
CA GLN A 19 1.37 34.83 -64.54
C GLN A 19 0.54 33.82 -63.71
N PRO A 20 0.45 32.55 -64.11
CA PRO A 20 -0.20 31.54 -63.29
C PRO A 20 0.61 31.35 -62.02
N LYS A 21 -0.01 31.64 -60.86
CA LYS A 21 0.53 31.30 -59.54
C LYS A 21 0.78 29.79 -59.53
N ARG A 22 2.04 29.36 -59.39
CA ARG A 22 2.39 27.97 -59.07
C ARG A 22 1.73 27.65 -57.74
N ARG A 23 0.78 26.73 -57.74
CA ARG A 23 0.26 26.12 -56.52
C ARG A 23 1.35 25.18 -56.03
N PHE A 24 1.87 25.42 -54.83
CA PHE A 24 2.54 24.36 -54.07
C PHE A 24 1.46 23.33 -53.79
N GLY A 25 1.45 22.24 -54.53
CA GLY A 25 0.68 21.08 -54.14
C GLY A 25 1.35 20.56 -52.88
N CYS A 26 0.72 20.76 -51.72
CA CYS A 26 0.95 19.84 -50.62
C CYS A 26 0.40 18.49 -51.13
N GLU A 27 1.32 17.61 -51.47
CA GLU A 27 1.03 16.19 -51.60
C GLU A 27 0.36 15.77 -50.29
N SER A 28 -0.77 15.05 -50.36
CA SER A 28 -1.35 14.48 -49.16
C SER A 28 -0.24 13.66 -48.52
N LEU A 29 0.08 13.92 -47.25
CA LEU A 29 0.81 12.96 -46.45
C LEU A 29 0.06 11.63 -46.66
N GLU A 30 0.72 10.64 -47.27
CA GLU A 30 0.29 9.26 -47.09
C GLU A 30 0.09 9.08 -45.59
N LEU A 31 -0.94 8.33 -45.19
CA LEU A 31 -1.10 7.89 -43.81
C LEU A 31 0.27 7.32 -43.41
N ARG A 32 1.07 8.13 -42.71
CA ARG A 32 2.17 7.62 -41.92
C ARG A 32 1.42 6.84 -40.86
N ALA A 33 1.21 5.56 -41.14
CA ALA A 33 1.12 4.58 -40.08
C ALA A 33 2.28 4.98 -39.17
N MET A 34 1.95 5.50 -37.98
CA MET A 34 2.97 5.61 -36.94
C MET A 34 3.59 4.22 -36.89
N LEU A 35 4.90 4.15 -37.08
CA LEU A 35 5.62 2.89 -37.24
C LEU A 35 5.18 1.97 -36.10
N SER A 36 4.36 0.97 -36.40
CA SER A 36 4.01 -0.02 -35.38
C SER A 36 5.26 -0.84 -35.13
N GLY A 37 5.49 -1.23 -33.88
CA GLY A 37 6.60 -2.11 -33.55
C GLY A 37 6.51 -3.44 -34.28
N VAL A 38 7.64 -4.14 -34.33
CA VAL A 38 7.75 -5.49 -34.83
C VAL A 38 8.13 -6.41 -33.69
N VAL A 39 7.32 -7.44 -33.45
CA VAL A 39 7.55 -8.45 -32.42
C VAL A 39 7.95 -9.77 -33.07
N ASN A 40 9.06 -10.36 -32.66
CA ASN A 40 9.46 -11.71 -33.04
C ASN A 40 8.92 -12.73 -32.03
N VAL A 41 8.25 -13.77 -32.54
CA VAL A 41 7.69 -14.86 -31.74
C VAL A 41 8.39 -16.16 -32.09
N ASP A 42 8.94 -16.85 -31.09
CA ASP A 42 9.65 -18.12 -31.30
C ASP A 42 9.10 -19.22 -30.37
N VAL A 43 9.05 -20.45 -30.86
CA VAL A 43 8.78 -21.64 -30.03
C VAL A 43 9.96 -22.58 -30.08
N VAL A 44 10.75 -22.62 -29.00
CA VAL A 44 12.01 -23.38 -28.95
C VAL A 44 12.02 -24.25 -27.70
N GLY A 45 12.23 -25.56 -27.90
CA GLY A 45 12.32 -26.51 -26.78
C GLY A 45 11.04 -26.66 -25.94
N GLY A 46 9.92 -26.10 -26.39
CA GLY A 46 8.66 -26.05 -25.65
C GLY A 46 8.39 -24.72 -24.94
N ASN A 47 9.34 -23.79 -24.94
CA ASN A 47 9.17 -22.42 -24.45
C ASN A 47 8.61 -21.52 -25.56
N LEU A 48 7.83 -20.51 -25.18
CA LEU A 48 7.41 -19.43 -26.06
C LEU A 48 8.21 -18.17 -25.71
N TYR A 49 8.83 -17.57 -26.72
CA TYR A 49 9.54 -16.30 -26.58
C TYR A 49 8.86 -15.22 -27.41
N ILE A 50 8.73 -14.03 -26.84
CA ILE A 50 8.15 -12.85 -27.48
C ILE A 50 9.14 -11.69 -27.34
N TYR A 51 9.75 -11.24 -28.43
CA TYR A 51 10.77 -10.19 -28.45
C TYR A 51 10.29 -8.96 -29.23
N GLY A 52 10.34 -7.77 -28.65
CA GLY A 52 10.07 -6.51 -29.35
C GLY A 52 11.28 -6.01 -30.15
N ASP A 53 11.14 -4.83 -30.75
CA ASP A 53 12.19 -4.17 -31.56
C ASP A 53 12.65 -2.81 -30.99
N GLY A 54 12.32 -2.51 -29.74
CA GLY A 54 12.61 -1.24 -29.09
C GLY A 54 11.66 -0.09 -29.49
N SER A 55 10.62 -0.38 -30.27
CA SER A 55 9.50 0.55 -30.52
C SER A 55 8.36 0.27 -29.55
N ASN A 56 7.30 1.08 -29.57
CA ASN A 56 6.07 0.73 -28.83
C ASN A 56 5.42 -0.52 -29.46
N ASN A 57 5.20 -1.54 -28.65
CA ASN A 57 4.51 -2.77 -29.02
C ASN A 57 3.26 -2.98 -28.16
N GLN A 58 2.20 -3.51 -28.76
CA GLN A 58 1.06 -4.04 -28.01
C GLN A 58 0.81 -5.49 -28.40
N VAL A 59 0.89 -6.37 -27.40
CA VAL A 59 0.77 -7.81 -27.57
C VAL A 59 -0.33 -8.34 -26.68
N GLU A 60 -1.30 -9.02 -27.27
CA GLU A 60 -2.32 -9.78 -26.57
C GLU A 60 -2.15 -11.27 -26.87
N ILE A 61 -2.15 -12.09 -25.82
CA ILE A 61 -2.07 -13.55 -25.93
C ILE A 61 -3.22 -14.22 -25.16
N TYR A 62 -3.79 -15.26 -25.74
CA TYR A 62 -4.68 -16.17 -25.03
C TYR A 62 -4.50 -17.61 -25.51
N GLN A 63 -4.84 -18.57 -24.65
CA GLN A 63 -4.72 -19.98 -24.99
C GLN A 63 -5.88 -20.41 -25.90
N ASN A 64 -5.53 -21.12 -26.98
CA ASN A 64 -6.49 -21.82 -27.81
C ASN A 64 -7.09 -23.03 -27.04
N PRO A 65 -8.17 -23.67 -27.52
CA PRO A 65 -8.76 -24.82 -26.84
C PRO A 65 -7.81 -26.01 -26.64
N ALA A 66 -6.76 -26.13 -27.45
CA ALA A 66 -5.73 -27.13 -27.30
C ALA A 66 -4.64 -26.64 -26.32
N VAL A 67 -4.33 -27.45 -25.31
CA VAL A 67 -3.25 -27.15 -24.35
C VAL A 67 -1.92 -26.96 -25.09
N GLY A 68 -1.20 -25.91 -24.72
CA GLY A 68 0.06 -25.51 -25.36
C GLY A 68 -0.08 -24.93 -26.78
N SER A 69 -1.29 -24.53 -27.16
CA SER A 69 -1.57 -23.73 -28.33
C SER A 69 -2.03 -22.34 -27.91
N PHE A 70 -1.48 -21.29 -28.52
CA PHE A 70 -1.78 -19.90 -28.18
C PHE A 70 -2.07 -19.10 -29.44
N HIS A 71 -2.99 -18.16 -29.29
CA HIS A 71 -3.25 -17.11 -30.26
C HIS A 71 -2.59 -15.83 -29.76
N ILE A 72 -1.85 -15.16 -30.65
CA ILE A 72 -1.14 -13.91 -30.39
C ILE A 72 -1.62 -12.88 -31.40
N SER A 73 -2.00 -11.70 -30.92
CA SER A 73 -2.54 -10.61 -31.73
C SER A 73 -2.09 -9.26 -31.20
N SER A 74 -2.36 -8.21 -31.97
CA SER A 74 -2.11 -6.83 -31.55
C SER A 74 -3.33 -5.95 -31.80
N PRO A 75 -3.74 -5.10 -30.83
CA PRO A 75 -4.79 -4.11 -31.01
C PRO A 75 -4.34 -2.84 -31.75
N ASP A 76 -3.02 -2.59 -31.90
CA ASP A 76 -2.47 -1.34 -32.46
C ASP A 76 -1.69 -1.53 -33.78
N ASP A 77 -1.97 -2.66 -34.45
CA ASP A 77 -1.30 -3.08 -35.70
C ASP A 77 0.19 -3.46 -35.53
N THR A 78 0.71 -3.67 -34.31
CA THR A 78 2.04 -4.31 -34.08
C THR A 78 2.16 -5.58 -34.93
N LEU A 79 3.26 -5.70 -35.66
CA LEU A 79 3.47 -6.79 -36.62
C LEU A 79 4.29 -7.91 -36.00
N PHE A 80 3.90 -9.15 -36.26
CA PHE A 80 4.57 -10.34 -35.74
C PHE A 80 5.45 -11.00 -36.80
N THR A 81 6.63 -11.45 -36.42
CA THR A 81 7.44 -12.43 -37.17
C THR A 81 7.50 -13.73 -36.39
N PHE A 82 7.76 -14.86 -37.08
CA PHE A 82 7.80 -16.17 -36.44
C PHE A 82 9.10 -16.91 -36.77
N ASN A 83 9.84 -17.37 -35.76
CA ASN A 83 11.12 -18.09 -35.92
C ASN A 83 12.17 -17.31 -36.70
N GLY A 84 12.24 -15.99 -36.50
CA GLY A 84 13.19 -15.10 -37.20
C GLY A 84 13.07 -15.12 -38.74
N VAL A 85 11.93 -15.59 -39.28
CA VAL A 85 11.73 -15.70 -40.73
C VAL A 85 11.44 -14.31 -41.30
N ASN A 86 12.43 -13.75 -41.97
CA ASN A 86 12.36 -12.46 -42.63
C ASN A 86 12.24 -12.64 -44.15
N PRO A 87 11.16 -12.21 -44.86
CA PRO A 87 9.74 -12.03 -44.50
C PRO A 87 8.91 -13.31 -44.77
N PRO A 88 7.76 -13.55 -44.10
CA PRO A 88 6.65 -12.60 -43.91
C PRO A 88 6.31 -12.21 -42.47
N THR A 89 5.77 -10.99 -42.30
CA THR A 89 5.13 -10.48 -41.07
C THR A 89 3.63 -10.80 -41.06
N PHE A 90 3.04 -10.88 -39.86
CA PHE A 90 1.63 -11.22 -39.60
C PHE A 90 0.99 -10.20 -38.66
N GLN A 91 -0.32 -9.98 -38.74
CA GLN A 91 -1.06 -9.18 -37.74
C GLN A 91 -1.53 -10.01 -36.54
N GLN A 92 -1.53 -11.34 -36.70
CA GLN A 92 -1.89 -12.30 -35.67
C GLN A 92 -1.22 -13.64 -36.02
N LEU A 93 -0.97 -14.46 -35.01
CA LEU A 93 -0.27 -15.74 -35.13
C LEU A 93 -0.89 -16.78 -34.20
N ASP A 94 -1.05 -18.01 -34.69
CA ASP A 94 -1.31 -19.17 -33.83
C ASP A 94 -0.03 -19.99 -33.69
N VAL A 95 0.41 -20.18 -32.45
CA VAL A 95 1.57 -21.02 -32.11
C VAL A 95 1.13 -22.29 -31.41
N ASN A 96 1.93 -23.35 -31.54
CA ASN A 96 1.66 -24.66 -30.95
C ASN A 96 2.93 -25.25 -30.36
N GLY A 97 2.78 -26.14 -29.38
CA GLY A 97 3.90 -26.84 -28.75
C GLY A 97 4.53 -26.09 -27.59
N VAL A 98 3.83 -25.09 -27.03
CA VAL A 98 4.26 -24.34 -25.84
C VAL A 98 3.88 -25.16 -24.60
N ILE A 99 4.81 -25.96 -24.10
CA ILE A 99 4.60 -26.90 -22.99
C ILE A 99 5.40 -26.57 -21.73
N ASN A 100 6.20 -25.49 -21.78
CA ASN A 100 7.07 -25.04 -20.71
C ASN A 100 6.79 -23.54 -20.40
N ASP A 101 7.83 -22.71 -20.41
CA ASP A 101 7.82 -21.31 -20.01
C ASP A 101 7.28 -20.40 -21.12
N ILE A 102 6.82 -19.22 -20.72
CA ILE A 102 6.54 -18.08 -21.60
C ILE A 102 7.40 -16.92 -21.13
N GLU A 103 8.22 -16.39 -22.05
CA GLU A 103 9.17 -15.31 -21.78
C GLU A 103 8.87 -14.13 -22.72
N VAL A 104 8.76 -12.92 -22.15
CA VAL A 104 8.36 -11.70 -22.87
C VAL A 104 9.41 -10.61 -22.64
N TYR A 105 9.95 -10.09 -23.74
CA TYR A 105 11.02 -9.08 -23.77
C TYR A 105 10.68 -8.04 -24.84
N LEU A 106 9.89 -7.02 -24.54
CA LEU A 106 9.46 -6.05 -25.57
C LEU A 106 10.53 -4.98 -25.87
N GLU A 107 11.67 -5.04 -25.18
CA GLU A 107 12.75 -4.05 -25.23
C GLU A 107 12.24 -2.65 -24.83
N ASP A 108 12.90 -1.59 -25.29
CA ASP A 108 12.49 -0.20 -25.03
C ASP A 108 11.13 0.11 -25.66
N GLY A 109 10.42 1.10 -25.12
CA GLY A 109 9.16 1.56 -25.67
C GLY A 109 8.08 1.78 -24.62
N ASN A 110 6.94 2.31 -25.07
CA ASN A 110 5.73 2.29 -24.26
C ASN A 110 4.95 1.04 -24.63
N ASP A 111 5.30 -0.07 -24.00
CA ASP A 111 4.76 -1.38 -24.36
C ASP A 111 3.54 -1.77 -23.55
N THR A 112 2.71 -2.64 -24.13
CA THR A 112 1.61 -3.27 -23.42
C THR A 112 1.59 -4.76 -23.72
N PHE A 113 1.66 -5.57 -22.67
CA PHE A 113 1.48 -7.01 -22.77
C PHE A 113 0.23 -7.45 -22.00
N ARG A 114 -0.65 -8.21 -22.65
CA ARG A 114 -1.84 -8.77 -22.02
C ARG A 114 -1.89 -10.28 -22.18
N PHE A 115 -1.92 -10.98 -21.06
CA PHE A 115 -2.28 -12.39 -21.01
C PHE A 115 -3.73 -12.54 -20.59
N LEU A 116 -4.58 -12.95 -21.53
CA LEU A 116 -6.03 -13.03 -21.34
C LEU A 116 -6.49 -14.47 -21.19
N GLY A 117 -7.62 -14.65 -20.51
CA GLY A 117 -8.40 -15.89 -20.49
C GLY A 117 -8.81 -16.35 -21.90
N ARG A 118 -9.23 -17.60 -22.00
CA ARG A 118 -9.60 -18.20 -23.29
C ARG A 118 -10.82 -17.49 -23.86
N GLN A 119 -10.84 -17.27 -25.18
CA GLN A 119 -11.98 -16.64 -25.86
C GLN A 119 -13.30 -17.43 -25.67
N ALA A 120 -13.22 -18.75 -25.50
CA ALA A 120 -14.38 -19.61 -25.21
C ALA A 120 -14.85 -19.54 -23.74
N GLY A 121 -14.19 -18.73 -22.91
CA GLY A 121 -14.35 -18.66 -21.46
C GLY A 121 -13.38 -19.58 -20.70
N GLY A 122 -13.02 -19.15 -19.50
CA GLY A 122 -12.16 -19.89 -18.57
C GLY A 122 -10.68 -19.59 -18.75
N GLN A 123 -9.88 -20.09 -17.81
CA GLN A 123 -8.50 -19.67 -17.66
C GLN A 123 -7.60 -20.10 -18.84
N SER A 124 -6.79 -19.17 -19.33
CA SER A 124 -5.58 -19.52 -20.08
C SER A 124 -4.55 -20.11 -19.13
N SER A 125 -3.68 -21.02 -19.60
CA SER A 125 -2.73 -21.68 -18.71
C SER A 125 -1.30 -21.69 -19.25
N VAL A 126 -0.38 -21.13 -18.46
CA VAL A 126 1.07 -21.29 -18.59
C VAL A 126 1.47 -22.58 -17.89
N GLN A 127 2.17 -23.48 -18.61
CA GLN A 127 2.44 -24.82 -18.10
C GLN A 127 3.54 -24.84 -17.05
N GLN A 128 4.48 -23.91 -17.12
CA GLN A 128 5.51 -23.68 -16.11
C GLN A 128 5.48 -22.19 -15.73
N ASN A 129 6.55 -21.45 -16.04
CA ASN A 129 6.75 -20.09 -15.57
C ASN A 129 6.33 -19.04 -16.60
N LEU A 130 5.99 -17.85 -16.12
CA LEU A 130 5.76 -16.66 -16.94
C LEU A 130 6.75 -15.57 -16.52
N TYR A 131 7.60 -15.16 -17.45
CA TYR A 131 8.61 -14.13 -17.25
C TYR A 131 8.32 -12.94 -18.17
N ILE A 132 8.30 -11.72 -17.62
CA ILE A 132 8.10 -10.48 -18.36
C ILE A 132 9.20 -9.50 -17.96
N GLU A 133 9.98 -9.04 -18.93
CA GLU A 133 11.00 -8.02 -18.74
C GLU A 133 10.58 -6.71 -19.42
N ASN A 134 10.55 -5.63 -18.64
CA ASN A 134 10.26 -4.28 -19.09
C ASN A 134 11.56 -3.46 -19.16
N TRP A 135 11.81 -2.77 -20.28
CA TRP A 135 12.96 -1.85 -20.39
C TRP A 135 12.48 -0.40 -20.27
N ASP A 136 13.14 0.53 -20.99
CA ASP A 136 12.85 1.96 -20.93
C ASP A 136 11.43 2.24 -21.43
N GLY A 137 10.75 3.18 -20.78
CA GLY A 137 9.45 3.68 -21.19
C GLY A 137 8.32 3.30 -20.23
N SER A 138 7.08 3.60 -20.64
CA SER A 138 5.88 3.38 -19.82
C SER A 138 5.21 2.06 -20.20
N ASN A 139 5.47 1.03 -19.41
CA ASN A 139 5.11 -0.35 -19.70
C ASN A 139 3.88 -0.78 -18.89
N VAL A 140 2.95 -1.50 -19.53
CA VAL A 140 1.72 -1.98 -18.90
C VAL A 140 1.56 -3.48 -19.12
N ASN A 141 1.43 -4.23 -18.04
CA ASN A 141 1.25 -5.67 -18.04
C ASN A 141 -0.10 -6.04 -17.43
N GLU A 142 -0.90 -6.84 -18.14
CA GLU A 142 -2.20 -7.31 -17.65
C GLU A 142 -2.30 -8.84 -17.72
N ILE A 143 -2.46 -9.49 -16.58
CA ILE A 143 -2.65 -10.93 -16.43
C ILE A 143 -4.07 -11.19 -15.95
N ILE A 144 -4.95 -11.63 -16.85
CA ILE A 144 -6.40 -11.69 -16.63
C ILE A 144 -6.91 -13.10 -16.91
N ASP A 145 -7.67 -13.68 -15.98
CA ASP A 145 -8.26 -15.03 -16.11
C ASP A 145 -7.20 -16.05 -16.57
N THR A 146 -6.06 -16.07 -15.87
CA THR A 146 -4.90 -16.87 -16.22
C THR A 146 -4.47 -17.76 -15.05
N LEU A 147 -4.02 -18.98 -15.37
CA LEU A 147 -3.38 -19.92 -14.47
C LEU A 147 -1.88 -20.04 -14.81
N VAL A 148 -1.01 -19.63 -13.90
CA VAL A 148 0.44 -19.87 -13.98
C VAL A 148 0.79 -21.03 -13.06
N ASN A 149 1.25 -22.16 -13.62
CA ASN A 149 1.53 -23.37 -12.84
C ASN A 149 2.91 -23.36 -12.14
N GLY A 150 3.77 -22.40 -12.46
CA GLY A 150 5.08 -22.19 -11.86
C GLY A 150 5.25 -20.76 -11.35
N TYR A 151 6.47 -20.25 -11.47
CA TYR A 151 6.85 -18.89 -11.08
C TYR A 151 6.24 -17.84 -12.01
N PHE A 152 5.92 -16.68 -11.43
CA PHE A 152 5.53 -15.50 -12.17
C PHE A 152 6.48 -14.36 -11.81
N GLU A 153 7.16 -13.80 -12.80
CA GLU A 153 8.13 -12.73 -12.61
C GLU A 153 7.82 -11.59 -13.58
N VAL A 154 7.74 -10.38 -13.03
CA VAL A 154 7.75 -9.13 -13.79
C VAL A 154 8.94 -8.33 -13.30
N TYR A 155 9.87 -8.07 -14.20
CA TYR A 155 11.16 -7.47 -13.90
C TYR A 155 11.38 -6.23 -14.75
N LYS A 156 11.95 -5.17 -14.17
CA LYS A 156 12.38 -3.98 -14.89
C LYS A 156 13.91 -3.95 -15.00
N ASP A 157 14.45 -3.83 -16.21
CA ASP A 157 15.91 -3.87 -16.43
C ASP A 157 16.62 -2.79 -15.57
N PRO A 158 17.76 -3.09 -14.90
CA PRO A 158 18.36 -2.20 -13.91
C PRO A 158 18.94 -0.91 -14.49
N THR A 159 19.03 -0.82 -15.82
CA THR A 159 19.48 0.39 -16.51
C THR A 159 18.32 1.20 -17.08
N SER A 160 17.09 0.68 -16.98
CA SER A 160 15.90 1.25 -17.56
C SER A 160 15.11 2.14 -16.60
N SER A 161 14.33 3.04 -17.17
CA SER A 161 13.56 4.08 -16.52
C SER A 161 12.11 4.09 -17.00
N GLY A 162 11.28 4.90 -16.35
CA GLY A 162 9.88 5.11 -16.74
C GLY A 162 8.89 4.27 -15.95
N TYR A 163 7.61 4.59 -16.16
CA TYR A 163 6.49 4.03 -15.42
C TYR A 163 6.29 2.53 -15.67
N ALA A 164 5.95 1.78 -14.62
CA ALA A 164 5.59 0.36 -14.71
C ALA A 164 4.22 0.11 -14.09
N GLU A 165 3.31 -0.52 -14.83
CA GLU A 165 2.01 -0.95 -14.33
C GLU A 165 1.80 -2.45 -14.51
N LEU A 166 1.30 -3.11 -13.47
CA LEU A 166 0.90 -4.51 -13.48
C LEU A 166 -0.51 -4.66 -12.92
N LEU A 167 -1.37 -5.37 -13.67
CA LEU A 167 -2.67 -5.83 -13.22
C LEU A 167 -2.71 -7.36 -13.22
N ILE A 168 -2.98 -7.97 -12.08
CA ILE A 168 -3.31 -9.40 -11.95
C ILE A 168 -4.79 -9.49 -11.55
N ARG A 169 -5.63 -10.08 -12.41
CA ARG A 169 -7.07 -10.15 -12.16
C ARG A 169 -7.68 -11.50 -12.48
N ASP A 170 -8.57 -11.98 -11.60
CA ASP A 170 -9.27 -13.26 -11.76
C ASP A 170 -8.31 -14.44 -12.04
N SER A 171 -7.08 -14.34 -11.55
CA SER A 171 -5.97 -15.23 -11.93
C SER A 171 -5.51 -16.08 -10.76
N LYS A 172 -4.82 -17.18 -11.08
CA LYS A 172 -4.21 -18.07 -10.12
C LYS A 172 -2.73 -18.28 -10.47
N ILE A 173 -1.85 -18.05 -9.51
CA ILE A 173 -0.41 -18.29 -9.62
C ILE A 173 -0.02 -19.30 -8.54
N ILE A 174 0.57 -20.42 -8.96
CA ILE A 174 0.92 -21.52 -8.05
C ILE A 174 2.27 -21.29 -7.38
N GLY A 175 3.26 -20.78 -8.12
CA GLY A 175 4.60 -20.55 -7.60
C GLY A 175 4.77 -19.14 -7.02
N TYR A 176 6.01 -18.89 -6.60
CA TYR A 176 6.54 -17.59 -6.24
C TYR A 176 6.18 -16.50 -7.27
N THR A 177 5.72 -15.35 -6.76
CA THR A 177 5.41 -14.16 -7.55
C THR A 177 6.39 -13.05 -7.20
N ASP A 178 7.19 -12.66 -8.18
CA ASP A 178 8.18 -11.60 -8.07
C ASP A 178 7.78 -10.41 -8.95
N ILE A 179 7.72 -9.22 -8.36
CA ILE A 179 7.42 -7.98 -9.07
C ILE A 179 8.52 -6.99 -8.74
N ASP A 180 9.59 -7.04 -9.51
CA ASP A 180 10.72 -6.11 -9.41
C ASP A 180 10.54 -4.96 -10.39
N ASN A 181 10.02 -3.84 -9.89
CA ASN A 181 9.86 -2.61 -10.66
C ASN A 181 11.08 -1.67 -10.50
N PHE A 182 12.17 -2.08 -9.84
CA PHE A 182 13.22 -1.18 -9.37
C PHE A 182 13.94 -0.45 -10.51
N GLY A 183 14.26 -1.16 -11.60
CA GLY A 183 14.95 -0.57 -12.75
C GLY A 183 16.20 0.23 -12.36
N ASN A 184 16.32 1.47 -12.83
CA ASN A 184 17.44 2.37 -12.50
C ASN A 184 17.35 3.03 -11.10
N GLY A 185 16.37 2.64 -10.27
CA GLY A 185 16.13 3.18 -8.93
C GLY A 185 15.18 4.38 -8.89
N GLU A 186 14.62 4.82 -10.01
CA GLU A 186 13.65 5.92 -10.06
C GLU A 186 12.43 5.58 -10.94
N GLY A 187 11.24 5.99 -10.51
CA GLY A 187 10.04 5.94 -11.33
C GLY A 187 8.76 5.69 -10.53
N ASP A 188 7.63 6.12 -11.08
CA ASP A 188 6.33 5.77 -10.49
C ASP A 188 5.93 4.36 -10.90
N THR A 189 5.28 3.63 -9.99
CA THR A 189 4.82 2.26 -10.24
C THR A 189 3.38 2.05 -9.79
N LYS A 190 2.72 1.08 -10.40
CA LYS A 190 1.39 0.66 -9.98
C LYS A 190 1.19 -0.84 -10.14
N THR A 191 0.95 -1.51 -9.03
CA THR A 191 0.58 -2.92 -8.99
C THR A 191 -0.85 -3.05 -8.48
N THR A 192 -1.70 -3.79 -9.19
CA THR A 192 -3.07 -4.11 -8.77
C THR A 192 -3.29 -5.61 -8.82
N ILE A 193 -3.71 -6.20 -7.70
CA ILE A 193 -4.07 -7.62 -7.59
C ILE A 193 -5.55 -7.71 -7.18
N ASP A 194 -6.41 -8.19 -8.08
CA ASP A 194 -7.85 -8.20 -7.91
C ASP A 194 -8.43 -9.61 -8.09
N ASN A 195 -9.18 -10.07 -7.07
CA ASN A 195 -9.88 -11.36 -7.08
C ASN A 195 -8.98 -12.53 -7.54
N SER A 196 -7.73 -12.54 -7.09
CA SER A 196 -6.71 -13.49 -7.56
C SER A 196 -6.16 -14.35 -6.42
N ILE A 197 -5.59 -15.51 -6.75
CA ILE A 197 -5.01 -16.45 -5.80
C ILE A 197 -3.52 -16.62 -6.10
N LEU A 198 -2.67 -16.24 -5.15
CA LEU A 198 -1.23 -16.46 -5.19
C LEU A 198 -0.92 -17.49 -4.09
N GLU A 199 -0.52 -18.71 -4.49
CA GLU A 199 -0.39 -19.82 -3.52
C GLU A 199 0.89 -19.74 -2.68
N ASP A 200 1.95 -19.14 -3.23
CA ASP A 200 3.27 -19.02 -2.61
C ASP A 200 3.53 -17.58 -2.13
N TYR A 201 4.79 -17.17 -2.03
CA TYR A 201 5.18 -15.79 -1.66
C TYR A 201 4.90 -14.77 -2.79
N LEU A 202 4.65 -13.54 -2.36
CA LEU A 202 4.59 -12.33 -3.19
C LEU A 202 5.64 -11.34 -2.70
N GLU A 203 6.58 -10.99 -3.57
CA GLU A 203 7.54 -9.91 -3.34
C GLU A 203 7.31 -8.78 -4.35
N ILE A 204 7.33 -7.54 -3.86
CA ILE A 204 7.19 -6.35 -4.68
C ILE A 204 8.30 -5.37 -4.30
N TYR A 205 9.18 -5.07 -5.27
CA TYR A 205 10.21 -4.06 -5.13
C TYR A 205 9.86 -2.86 -5.99
N ASN A 206 9.77 -1.68 -5.36
CA ASN A 206 9.49 -0.43 -6.07
C ASN A 206 10.64 0.57 -5.87
N PRO A 207 11.00 1.33 -6.93
CA PRO A 207 12.04 2.35 -6.86
C PRO A 207 11.57 3.58 -6.10
N TYR A 208 12.46 4.58 -5.97
CA TYR A 208 12.07 5.90 -5.51
C TYR A 208 11.01 6.52 -6.45
N GLY A 209 9.84 6.86 -5.92
CA GLY A 209 8.75 7.45 -6.73
C GLY A 209 7.38 7.45 -6.06
N SER A 210 6.35 7.78 -6.83
CA SER A 210 4.96 7.65 -6.38
C SER A 210 4.45 6.24 -6.66
N ASN A 211 4.59 5.35 -5.69
CA ASN A 211 4.30 3.93 -5.85
C ASN A 211 2.90 3.58 -5.34
N THR A 212 2.20 2.69 -6.05
CA THR A 212 0.87 2.20 -5.64
C THR A 212 0.82 0.68 -5.67
N VAL A 213 0.35 0.08 -4.57
CA VAL A 213 0.00 -1.34 -4.49
C VAL A 213 -1.44 -1.46 -4.01
N ASP A 214 -2.35 -1.93 -4.87
CA ASP A 214 -3.75 -2.14 -4.55
C ASP A 214 -4.09 -3.65 -4.59
N VAL A 215 -4.46 -4.22 -3.46
CA VAL A 215 -4.97 -5.59 -3.32
C VAL A 215 -6.47 -5.56 -3.05
N LEU A 216 -7.26 -6.09 -3.97
CA LEU A 216 -8.70 -5.86 -4.02
C LEU A 216 -9.52 -7.16 -3.95
N SER A 217 -10.80 -6.97 -3.62
CA SER A 217 -11.86 -7.97 -3.68
C SER A 217 -11.66 -9.18 -2.75
N ASN A 218 -11.51 -10.38 -3.30
CA ASN A 218 -11.37 -11.63 -2.54
C ASN A 218 -10.03 -12.30 -2.86
N SER A 219 -8.97 -11.49 -2.91
CA SER A 219 -7.63 -11.99 -3.22
C SER A 219 -7.07 -12.83 -2.08
N GLN A 220 -6.37 -13.91 -2.39
CA GLN A 220 -5.84 -14.84 -1.39
C GLN A 220 -4.35 -15.09 -1.62
N PHE A 221 -3.58 -15.08 -0.53
CA PHE A 221 -2.12 -15.17 -0.56
C PHE A 221 -1.62 -16.27 0.39
N GLY A 222 -0.62 -17.04 -0.02
CA GLY A 222 -0.05 -18.10 0.81
C GLY A 222 -1.00 -19.29 1.04
N THR A 223 -1.92 -19.56 0.10
CA THR A 223 -2.85 -20.71 0.22
C THR A 223 -2.19 -22.07 0.00
N GLY A 224 -0.95 -22.08 -0.49
CA GLY A 224 -0.12 -23.26 -0.71
C GLY A 224 0.47 -23.84 0.57
N GLN A 225 1.51 -24.67 0.41
CA GLN A 225 2.21 -25.26 1.54
C GLN A 225 3.29 -24.29 2.02
N PHE A 226 3.20 -23.77 3.25
CA PHE A 226 4.26 -22.96 3.88
C PHE A 226 5.59 -23.72 3.87
N ILE A 227 6.56 -23.20 3.11
CA ILE A 227 7.89 -23.82 3.01
C ILE A 227 8.80 -23.27 4.11
N ASP A 228 8.69 -21.98 4.42
CA ASP A 228 9.39 -21.32 5.52
C ASP A 228 8.42 -20.45 6.35
N PRO A 229 8.17 -20.78 7.63
CA PRO A 229 7.33 -19.96 8.50
C PRO A 229 8.00 -18.64 8.91
N ALA A 230 9.31 -18.48 8.68
CA ALA A 230 10.03 -17.26 9.04
C ALA A 230 9.96 -16.17 7.96
N GLN A 231 9.47 -16.49 6.76
CA GLN A 231 9.35 -15.52 5.67
C GLN A 231 7.93 -14.96 5.59
N PRO A 232 7.76 -13.63 5.42
CA PRO A 232 6.45 -13.04 5.18
C PRO A 232 5.88 -13.55 3.86
N ILE A 233 4.57 -13.79 3.80
CA ILE A 233 3.90 -14.21 2.56
C ILE A 233 3.81 -13.05 1.57
N ILE A 234 3.72 -11.83 2.09
CA ILE A 234 3.75 -10.61 1.30
C ILE A 234 4.88 -9.75 1.83
N TYR A 235 5.84 -9.43 0.97
CA TYR A 235 6.91 -8.49 1.23
C TYR A 235 6.81 -7.35 0.21
N ILE A 236 6.74 -6.11 0.68
CA ILE A 236 6.71 -4.91 -0.16
C ILE A 236 7.83 -4.00 0.30
N ASP A 237 8.71 -3.63 -0.62
CA ASP A 237 9.85 -2.76 -0.37
C ASP A 237 9.82 -1.60 -1.35
N ASN A 238 9.65 -0.40 -0.81
CA ASN A 238 9.69 0.85 -1.56
C ASN A 238 10.97 1.58 -1.16
N ASP A 239 11.87 1.86 -2.10
CA ASP A 239 13.14 2.56 -1.81
C ASP A 239 12.94 4.00 -1.27
N GLY A 240 11.79 4.59 -1.59
CA GLY A 240 11.32 5.89 -1.07
C GLY A 240 10.29 6.55 -2.00
N GLY A 241 9.97 7.81 -1.72
CA GLY A 241 8.89 8.55 -2.37
C GLY A 241 7.51 8.24 -1.78
N ALA A 242 6.48 8.94 -2.26
CA ALA A 242 5.13 8.78 -1.73
C ALA A 242 4.54 7.41 -2.10
N SER A 243 4.36 6.53 -1.14
CA SER A 243 3.74 5.22 -1.36
C SER A 243 2.26 5.20 -0.95
N ARG A 244 1.45 4.44 -1.70
CA ARG A 244 0.09 4.07 -1.30
C ARG A 244 -0.09 2.56 -1.42
N ILE A 245 -0.25 1.89 -0.28
CA ILE A 245 -0.52 0.47 -0.18
C ILE A 245 -1.93 0.30 0.39
N SER A 246 -2.77 -0.46 -0.30
CA SER A 246 -4.16 -0.67 0.07
C SER A 246 -4.54 -2.14 -0.07
N PHE A 247 -5.06 -2.73 1.00
CA PHE A 247 -5.69 -4.03 1.01
C PHE A 247 -7.17 -3.82 1.33
N ALA A 248 -8.05 -4.12 0.36
CA ALA A 248 -9.48 -3.91 0.48
C ALA A 248 -10.27 -5.18 0.13
N GLY A 249 -10.95 -5.75 1.13
CA GLY A 249 -11.84 -6.89 0.95
C GLY A 249 -13.17 -6.52 0.27
N SER A 250 -13.81 -7.49 -0.38
CA SER A 250 -15.11 -7.31 -1.04
C SER A 250 -16.31 -7.24 -0.08
N SER A 251 -16.14 -7.76 1.14
CA SER A 251 -17.11 -7.68 2.24
C SER A 251 -16.86 -6.43 3.08
N GLN A 252 -17.86 -5.98 3.82
CA GLN A 252 -17.68 -4.93 4.84
C GLN A 252 -17.07 -5.46 6.14
N VAL A 253 -16.91 -6.77 6.29
CA VAL A 253 -16.39 -7.41 7.50
C VAL A 253 -15.45 -8.53 7.08
N ALA A 254 -14.27 -8.61 7.70
CA ALA A 254 -13.32 -9.72 7.55
C ALA A 254 -14.02 -11.09 7.70
N GLY A 255 -13.75 -12.02 6.78
CA GLY A 255 -14.38 -13.35 6.78
C GLY A 255 -14.38 -14.07 5.42
N PRO A 256 -15.15 -15.15 5.25
CA PRO A 256 -15.24 -15.83 3.96
C PRO A 256 -15.64 -14.86 2.84
N GLY A 257 -14.81 -14.75 1.80
CA GLY A 257 -15.03 -13.79 0.70
C GLY A 257 -14.27 -12.47 0.84
N THR A 258 -13.42 -12.30 1.86
CA THR A 258 -12.49 -11.18 1.96
C THR A 258 -11.09 -11.52 1.49
N THR A 259 -10.34 -10.47 1.15
CA THR A 259 -8.89 -10.55 1.01
C THR A 259 -8.30 -11.24 2.25
N THR A 260 -7.56 -12.32 2.02
CA THR A 260 -7.00 -13.16 3.09
C THR A 260 -5.53 -13.45 2.82
N VAL A 261 -4.67 -13.12 3.78
CA VAL A 261 -3.25 -13.46 3.77
C VAL A 261 -3.03 -14.57 4.79
N TYR A 262 -2.65 -15.75 4.32
CA TYR A 262 -2.46 -16.92 5.19
C TYR A 262 -1.07 -16.95 5.87
N GLY A 263 -0.41 -15.80 6.01
CA GLY A 263 0.87 -15.67 6.71
C GLY A 263 1.10 -14.22 7.11
N ALA A 264 2.35 -13.80 7.19
CA ALA A 264 2.71 -12.44 7.58
C ALA A 264 2.78 -11.48 6.38
N ILE A 265 2.70 -10.19 6.70
CA ILE A 265 2.92 -9.07 5.78
C ILE A 265 4.07 -8.24 6.34
N GLU A 266 5.05 -7.94 5.51
CA GLU A 266 6.10 -6.96 5.79
C GLU A 266 6.07 -5.85 4.74
N ILE A 267 6.13 -4.61 5.21
CA ILE A 267 6.14 -3.42 4.37
C ILE A 267 7.28 -2.50 4.83
N PHE A 268 8.16 -2.19 3.90
CA PHE A 268 9.22 -1.19 4.08
C PHE A 268 8.95 -0.01 3.15
N ASN A 269 8.72 1.16 3.73
CA ASN A 269 8.65 2.42 2.99
C ASN A 269 9.93 3.18 3.31
N GLY A 270 10.92 3.09 2.43
CA GLY A 270 12.24 3.69 2.56
C GLY A 270 12.22 5.18 2.84
N PHE A 271 13.37 5.74 3.23
CA PHE A 271 13.52 7.11 3.72
C PHE A 271 12.89 8.17 2.80
N ASN A 272 12.00 8.99 3.37
CA ASN A 272 11.38 10.09 2.65
C ASN A 272 11.74 11.45 3.23
N PRO A 273 11.81 12.49 2.38
CA PRO A 273 11.90 13.84 2.90
C PRO A 273 10.59 14.21 3.62
N GLU A 274 10.70 15.00 4.69
CA GLU A 274 9.58 15.57 5.45
C GLU A 274 8.43 16.05 4.55
N GLY A 275 7.18 15.72 4.94
CA GLY A 275 5.97 16.07 4.20
C GLY A 275 5.64 15.16 3.01
N THR A 276 6.49 14.18 2.72
CA THR A 276 6.14 13.06 1.83
C THR A 276 5.32 12.07 2.62
N LEU A 277 4.18 11.64 2.08
CA LEU A 277 3.20 10.87 2.84
C LEU A 277 3.10 9.43 2.33
N ASN A 278 3.37 8.48 3.22
CA ASN A 278 3.14 7.05 3.01
C ASN A 278 1.78 6.64 3.57
N TYR A 279 0.99 5.94 2.76
CA TYR A 279 -0.34 5.48 3.13
C TYR A 279 -0.42 3.96 3.15
N LEU A 280 -0.82 3.41 4.29
CA LEU A 280 -1.28 2.03 4.42
C LEU A 280 -2.78 2.00 4.76
N THR A 281 -3.56 1.23 4.01
CA THR A 281 -4.96 0.94 4.34
C THR A 281 -5.20 -0.56 4.37
N LEU A 282 -5.69 -1.06 5.50
CA LEU A 282 -6.22 -2.41 5.67
C LEU A 282 -7.72 -2.29 5.92
N GLN A 283 -8.54 -2.66 4.95
CA GLN A 283 -10.00 -2.56 5.05
C GLN A 283 -10.66 -3.90 4.75
N SER A 284 -11.38 -4.44 5.73
CA SER A 284 -12.08 -5.73 5.61
C SER A 284 -11.13 -6.87 5.23
N VAL A 285 -9.94 -6.92 5.83
CA VAL A 285 -8.91 -7.92 5.51
C VAL A 285 -8.78 -8.94 6.65
N ASN A 286 -8.37 -10.15 6.30
CA ASN A 286 -7.95 -11.15 7.28
C ASN A 286 -6.47 -11.50 7.07
N VAL A 287 -5.61 -11.15 8.02
CA VAL A 287 -4.19 -11.51 8.00
C VAL A 287 -3.93 -12.51 9.11
N LEU A 288 -3.49 -13.72 8.78
CA LEU A 288 -3.35 -14.75 9.80
C LEU A 288 -2.02 -14.67 10.58
N GLY A 289 -0.97 -14.08 10.01
CA GLY A 289 0.32 -13.86 10.65
C GLY A 289 0.47 -12.48 11.30
N TYR A 290 1.71 -12.04 11.50
CA TYR A 290 2.03 -10.67 11.91
C TYR A 290 1.89 -9.68 10.75
N ILE A 291 1.84 -8.41 11.11
CA ILE A 291 1.99 -7.30 10.18
C ILE A 291 3.10 -6.41 10.73
N GLU A 292 4.09 -6.14 9.93
CA GLU A 292 5.19 -5.23 10.25
C GLU A 292 5.26 -4.15 9.16
N VAL A 293 5.30 -2.89 9.61
CA VAL A 293 5.35 -1.72 8.74
C VAL A 293 6.46 -0.82 9.25
N VAL A 294 7.50 -0.64 8.44
CA VAL A 294 8.62 0.25 8.72
C VAL A 294 8.55 1.41 7.74
N ASN A 295 8.27 2.62 8.24
CA ASN A 295 8.04 3.79 7.40
C ASN A 295 9.23 4.75 7.28
N TYR A 296 10.31 4.53 8.03
CA TYR A 296 11.48 5.43 8.12
C TYR A 296 11.03 6.90 8.26
N ASP A 297 11.79 7.85 7.72
CA ASP A 297 11.42 9.28 7.64
C ASP A 297 10.22 9.53 6.69
N GLY A 298 9.47 10.60 6.98
CA GLY A 298 8.32 11.10 6.22
C GLY A 298 7.04 11.10 7.04
N ASP A 299 6.01 11.80 6.56
CA ASP A 299 4.69 11.69 7.19
C ASP A 299 4.09 10.31 6.90
N THR A 300 3.36 9.73 7.85
CA THR A 300 2.72 8.43 7.64
C THR A 300 1.23 8.44 7.98
N LYS A 301 0.49 7.59 7.29
CA LYS A 301 -0.90 7.30 7.61
C LYS A 301 -1.23 5.83 7.46
N THR A 302 -1.53 5.20 8.58
CA THR A 302 -2.03 3.82 8.64
C THR A 302 -3.50 3.80 9.07
N MET A 303 -4.34 3.15 8.27
CA MET A 303 -5.76 2.94 8.57
C MET A 303 -6.10 1.45 8.61
N VAL A 304 -6.74 1.01 9.69
CA VAL A 304 -7.14 -0.38 9.94
C VAL A 304 -8.64 -0.42 10.23
N LEU A 305 -9.44 -0.87 9.26
CA LEU A 305 -10.89 -0.81 9.28
C LEU A 305 -11.49 -2.20 9.08
N ASP A 306 -12.42 -2.62 9.93
CA ASP A 306 -13.15 -3.88 9.79
C ASP A 306 -12.24 -5.12 9.59
N THR A 307 -11.02 -5.07 10.14
CA THR A 307 -9.92 -6.00 9.84
C THR A 307 -9.66 -6.93 11.02
N THR A 308 -9.27 -8.17 10.71
CA THR A 308 -8.81 -9.14 11.72
C THR A 308 -7.38 -9.54 11.40
N THR A 309 -6.53 -9.57 12.42
CA THR A 309 -5.15 -10.04 12.30
C THR A 309 -4.89 -11.21 13.24
N GLY A 310 -3.84 -11.97 12.99
CA GLY A 310 -3.34 -13.03 13.86
C GLY A 310 -4.27 -14.25 14.00
N SER A 311 -3.68 -15.42 13.84
CA SER A 311 -4.37 -16.69 14.05
C SER A 311 -3.47 -17.68 14.76
N SER A 312 -4.05 -18.41 15.71
CA SER A 312 -3.38 -19.55 16.35
C SER A 312 -3.15 -20.73 15.39
N SER A 313 -3.68 -20.67 14.17
CA SER A 313 -3.64 -21.76 13.19
C SER A 313 -2.50 -21.65 12.17
N VAL A 314 -1.76 -20.54 12.14
CA VAL A 314 -0.57 -20.40 11.28
C VAL A 314 0.71 -20.69 12.06
N VAL A 315 1.85 -20.83 11.37
CA VAL A 315 3.17 -21.04 11.99
C VAL A 315 4.11 -19.94 11.46
N PRO A 316 4.73 -19.13 12.34
CA PRO A 316 4.50 -19.11 13.79
C PRO A 316 3.04 -18.72 14.11
N PRO A 317 2.44 -19.29 15.16
CA PRO A 317 1.08 -18.95 15.56
C PRO A 317 1.04 -17.52 16.07
N GLY A 318 0.18 -16.71 15.46
CA GLY A 318 0.03 -15.33 15.85
C GLY A 318 1.15 -14.42 15.39
N GLY A 319 0.91 -13.14 15.61
CA GLY A 319 1.82 -12.09 15.22
C GLY A 319 1.26 -10.74 15.63
N SER A 320 2.08 -9.95 16.31
CA SER A 320 1.72 -8.59 16.67
C SER A 320 1.57 -7.73 15.41
N PHE A 321 0.83 -6.64 15.53
CA PHE A 321 0.87 -5.57 14.54
C PHE A 321 1.91 -4.57 15.01
N VAL A 322 3.01 -4.44 14.27
CA VAL A 322 4.14 -3.55 14.55
C VAL A 322 4.15 -2.44 13.50
N ILE A 323 4.27 -1.20 13.97
CA ILE A 323 4.50 -0.01 13.15
C ILE A 323 5.69 0.74 13.73
N GLU A 324 6.71 0.94 12.90
CA GLU A 324 7.93 1.67 13.25
C GLU A 324 8.04 2.86 12.28
N ASN A 325 7.99 4.07 12.84
CA ASN A 325 8.14 5.33 12.13
C ASN A 325 9.36 6.09 12.71
N GLU A 326 10.08 6.79 11.85
CA GLU A 326 11.17 7.70 12.26
C GLU A 326 10.67 9.17 12.19
N ASP A 327 11.43 10.09 11.58
CA ASP A 327 11.07 11.51 11.58
C ASP A 327 9.83 11.81 10.70
N GLY A 328 8.74 12.30 11.27
CA GLY A 328 7.58 12.82 10.52
C GLY A 328 6.30 12.92 11.34
N TYR A 329 5.22 13.47 10.75
CA TYR A 329 3.92 13.46 11.43
C TYR A 329 3.16 12.16 11.13
N ASP A 330 3.03 11.31 12.15
CA ASP A 330 2.47 9.97 12.01
C ASP A 330 1.01 9.88 12.45
N THR A 331 0.20 9.18 11.66
CA THR A 331 -1.21 8.95 11.97
C THR A 331 -1.58 7.48 11.92
N PHE A 332 -2.22 6.99 12.98
CA PHE A 332 -2.79 5.66 13.06
C PHE A 332 -4.28 5.73 13.40
N GLU A 333 -5.13 5.14 12.57
CA GLU A 333 -6.57 5.03 12.80
C GLU A 333 -7.01 3.56 12.73
N MET A 334 -7.57 3.04 13.82
CA MET A 334 -8.15 1.70 13.89
C MET A 334 -9.64 1.78 14.27
N LYS A 335 -10.50 1.07 13.52
CA LYS A 335 -11.93 1.01 13.80
C LYS A 335 -12.52 -0.37 13.52
N ASP A 336 -13.44 -0.82 14.38
CA ASP A 336 -14.20 -2.07 14.20
C ASP A 336 -13.31 -3.29 13.92
N SER A 337 -12.10 -3.33 14.49
CA SER A 337 -11.06 -4.31 14.13
C SER A 337 -10.61 -5.15 15.33
N ASP A 338 -10.01 -6.31 15.05
CA ASP A 338 -9.55 -7.28 16.06
C ASP A 338 -8.08 -7.67 15.83
N ILE A 339 -7.20 -7.33 16.79
CA ILE A 339 -5.75 -7.63 16.78
C ILE A 339 -5.42 -8.38 18.08
N PRO A 340 -5.66 -9.70 18.14
CA PRO A 340 -5.61 -10.49 19.37
C PRO A 340 -4.20 -10.71 19.94
N TRP A 341 -3.15 -10.31 19.21
CA TRP A 341 -1.74 -10.45 19.61
C TRP A 341 -1.08 -9.13 19.98
N GLY A 342 -1.85 -8.04 20.02
CA GLY A 342 -1.39 -6.73 20.43
C GLY A 342 -0.90 -5.84 19.28
N LEU A 343 -0.81 -4.55 19.60
CA LEU A 343 -0.40 -3.48 18.72
C LEU A 343 0.80 -2.76 19.35
N TYR A 344 1.85 -2.58 18.56
CA TYR A 344 3.05 -1.81 18.91
C TYR A 344 3.22 -0.71 17.87
N ILE A 345 3.34 0.53 18.33
CA ILE A 345 3.63 1.71 17.50
C ILE A 345 4.83 2.42 18.11
N ASP A 346 5.84 2.72 17.30
CA ASP A 346 7.01 3.48 17.72
C ASP A 346 7.24 4.62 16.72
N ASN A 347 6.99 5.85 17.16
CA ASN A 347 7.18 7.07 16.36
C ASN A 347 8.53 7.76 16.65
N ASP A 348 9.44 7.13 17.41
CA ASP A 348 10.83 7.55 17.62
C ASP A 348 11.79 6.41 17.25
N PHE A 349 11.43 5.61 16.24
CA PHE A 349 12.28 4.52 15.80
C PHE A 349 13.64 5.07 15.36
N GLY A 350 14.73 4.38 15.71
CA GLY A 350 16.10 4.80 15.37
C GLY A 350 16.68 5.93 16.23
N GLY A 351 15.87 6.75 16.91
CA GLY A 351 16.27 7.68 17.99
C GLY A 351 17.30 8.78 17.66
N GLU A 352 17.74 8.92 16.41
CA GLU A 352 18.79 9.85 15.97
C GLU A 352 18.26 11.14 15.30
N GLY A 353 16.94 11.27 15.11
CA GLY A 353 16.26 12.31 14.33
C GLY A 353 15.75 13.54 15.11
N GLN A 354 15.07 14.45 14.39
CA GLN A 354 14.40 15.63 14.96
C GLN A 354 13.03 15.24 15.52
N ARG A 355 12.99 14.84 16.79
CA ARG A 355 11.80 14.33 17.48
C ARG A 355 10.57 15.27 17.61
N ASN A 356 10.43 16.39 16.93
CA ASN A 356 9.42 17.41 17.33
C ASN A 356 8.20 17.51 16.38
N TYR A 357 7.76 16.42 15.76
CA TYR A 357 6.68 16.46 14.76
C TYR A 357 5.30 16.22 15.38
N GLY A 358 5.20 15.29 16.33
CA GLY A 358 3.97 14.84 16.95
C GLY A 358 3.30 13.72 16.17
N SER A 359 2.34 13.06 16.80
CA SER A 359 1.57 11.98 16.19
C SER A 359 0.08 12.00 16.59
N ALA A 360 -0.73 11.24 15.85
CA ALA A 360 -2.13 11.02 16.19
C ALA A 360 -2.54 9.56 16.06
N THR A 361 -2.96 8.96 17.16
CA THR A 361 -3.44 7.58 17.24
C THR A 361 -4.89 7.53 17.73
N SER A 362 -5.75 6.83 16.99
CA SER A 362 -7.16 6.66 17.31
C SER A 362 -7.58 5.19 17.17
N ILE A 363 -8.11 4.61 18.25
CA ILE A 363 -8.60 3.23 18.31
C ILE A 363 -10.06 3.26 18.77
N VAL A 364 -10.98 2.84 17.90
CA VAL A 364 -12.43 2.96 18.12
C VAL A 364 -13.13 1.61 17.93
N ASP A 365 -14.00 1.25 18.86
CA ASP A 365 -14.86 0.06 18.78
C ASP A 365 -14.09 -1.23 18.42
N SER A 366 -12.87 -1.37 18.96
CA SER A 366 -11.91 -2.39 18.55
C SER A 366 -11.49 -3.32 19.69
N SER A 367 -10.86 -4.43 19.35
CA SER A 367 -10.36 -5.45 20.27
C SER A 367 -8.85 -5.64 20.10
N LEU A 368 -8.08 -5.53 21.19
CA LEU A 368 -6.63 -5.70 21.20
C LEU A 368 -6.20 -6.73 22.26
N GLY A 369 -5.28 -7.61 21.90
CA GLY A 369 -4.75 -8.65 22.78
C GLY A 369 -5.74 -9.78 23.09
N GLY A 370 -5.38 -10.65 24.03
CA GLY A 370 -6.25 -11.73 24.56
C GLY A 370 -5.67 -13.11 24.36
N LEU A 371 -4.70 -13.24 23.45
CA LEU A 371 -3.75 -14.34 23.42
C LEU A 371 -2.44 -13.88 24.09
N LEU A 372 -1.56 -14.82 24.44
CA LEU A 372 -0.25 -14.48 25.02
C LEU A 372 0.50 -13.63 23.99
N ASN A 373 0.52 -12.31 24.16
CA ASN A 373 1.34 -11.41 23.34
C ASN A 373 2.81 -11.81 23.56
N PRO A 374 3.54 -12.25 22.52
CA PRO A 374 4.93 -12.66 22.67
C PRO A 374 5.86 -11.46 22.90
N LEU A 375 5.44 -10.24 22.58
CA LEU A 375 6.30 -9.05 22.60
C LEU A 375 6.27 -8.30 23.92
N SER A 376 5.11 -8.19 24.58
CA SER A 376 5.01 -7.43 25.83
C SER A 376 3.84 -7.86 26.73
N ASP A 377 3.86 -7.37 27.97
CA ASP A 377 2.74 -7.51 28.92
C ASP A 377 1.55 -6.59 28.57
N TYR A 378 1.64 -5.86 27.45
CA TYR A 378 0.65 -4.90 26.97
C TYR A 378 -0.14 -5.44 25.77
N ALA A 379 -1.39 -5.01 25.65
CA ALA A 379 -2.20 -5.20 24.45
C ALA A 379 -1.97 -4.07 23.45
N PHE A 380 -1.56 -2.90 23.94
CA PHE A 380 -1.23 -1.75 23.14
C PHE A 380 -0.05 -1.01 23.77
N GLU A 381 0.96 -0.77 22.96
CA GLU A 381 2.17 -0.04 23.31
C GLU A 381 2.40 1.04 22.26
N LEU A 382 2.60 2.28 22.71
CA LEU A 382 2.90 3.41 21.85
C LEU A 382 4.03 4.23 22.44
N TYR A 383 5.05 4.47 21.62
CA TYR A 383 6.08 5.47 21.83
C TYR A 383 5.82 6.64 20.89
N GLY A 384 5.65 7.84 21.45
CA GLY A 384 5.47 9.09 20.73
C GLY A 384 6.79 9.72 20.30
N ASP A 385 6.83 11.04 20.17
CA ASP A 385 8.04 11.83 19.92
C ASP A 385 8.07 13.11 20.80
N ASP A 386 9.11 13.93 20.72
CA ASP A 386 9.19 15.25 21.38
C ASP A 386 8.20 16.33 20.78
N GLY A 387 7.18 15.91 20.02
CA GLY A 387 6.16 16.75 19.39
C GLY A 387 4.85 16.79 20.17
N ALA A 388 3.75 17.17 19.51
CA ALA A 388 2.42 17.13 20.16
C ALA A 388 1.71 15.82 19.79
N ASP A 389 1.67 14.88 20.73
CA ASP A 389 1.04 13.59 20.54
C ASP A 389 -0.42 13.55 20.99
N SER A 390 -1.24 12.82 20.25
CA SER A 390 -2.64 12.60 20.61
C SER A 390 -3.03 11.13 20.50
N VAL A 391 -3.56 10.58 21.60
CA VAL A 391 -4.03 9.19 21.67
C VAL A 391 -5.49 9.17 22.10
N THR A 392 -6.35 8.52 21.31
CA THR A 392 -7.76 8.29 21.66
C THR A 392 -8.08 6.81 21.60
N ILE A 393 -8.62 6.26 22.68
CA ILE A 393 -9.13 4.89 22.75
C ILE A 393 -10.60 4.96 23.20
N SER A 394 -11.52 4.58 22.32
CA SER A 394 -12.96 4.69 22.57
C SER A 394 -13.72 3.40 22.26
N GLY A 395 -14.66 3.02 23.13
CA GLY A 395 -15.53 1.85 22.91
C GLY A 395 -14.79 0.51 22.78
N SER A 396 -13.53 0.45 23.20
CA SER A 396 -12.62 -0.65 22.85
C SER A 396 -12.35 -1.59 24.03
N THR A 397 -11.98 -2.84 23.72
CA THR A 397 -11.61 -3.86 24.70
C THR A 397 -10.16 -4.27 24.51
N LEU A 398 -9.34 -4.07 25.53
CA LEU A 398 -7.94 -4.44 25.55
C LEU A 398 -7.72 -5.51 26.62
N ALA A 399 -7.29 -6.70 26.20
CA ALA A 399 -7.20 -7.82 27.14
C ALA A 399 -6.03 -7.69 28.13
N ALA A 400 -5.02 -6.89 27.79
CA ALA A 400 -3.83 -6.63 28.60
C ALA A 400 -3.67 -5.12 28.88
N GLY A 401 -2.48 -4.69 29.33
CA GLY A 401 -2.23 -3.29 29.65
C GLY A 401 -2.19 -2.37 28.42
N VAL A 402 -2.31 -1.07 28.65
CA VAL A 402 -1.94 -0.02 27.71
C VAL A 402 -0.69 0.68 28.25
N TYR A 403 0.32 0.85 27.40
CA TYR A 403 1.53 1.61 27.70
C TYR A 403 1.67 2.75 26.69
N LEU A 404 1.71 3.99 27.19
CA LEU A 404 1.92 5.19 26.39
C LEU A 404 3.13 5.95 26.95
N ASP A 405 4.15 6.17 26.13
CA ASP A 405 5.32 6.99 26.44
C ASP A 405 5.48 8.05 25.34
N LEU A 406 5.03 9.28 25.63
CA LEU A 406 4.80 10.33 24.62
C LEU A 406 5.90 11.40 24.59
N TYR A 407 7.01 11.18 25.32
CA TYR A 407 8.15 12.12 25.40
C TYR A 407 7.76 13.60 25.60
N ASP A 408 8.65 14.56 25.33
CA ASP A 408 8.36 15.97 25.61
C ASP A 408 7.31 16.52 24.63
N GLY A 409 6.35 17.33 25.04
CA GLY A 409 5.27 17.69 24.12
C GLY A 409 4.07 18.32 24.78
N GLN A 410 3.14 18.86 23.97
CA GLN A 410 1.78 19.11 24.47
C GLN A 410 0.94 17.89 24.18
N ASN A 411 1.03 16.89 25.05
CA ASN A 411 0.51 15.57 24.77
C ASN A 411 -0.93 15.41 25.28
N SER A 412 -1.67 14.51 24.64
CA SER A 412 -3.04 14.24 25.02
C SER A 412 -3.41 12.77 24.92
N ALA A 413 -4.07 12.24 25.95
CA ALA A 413 -4.60 10.87 25.96
C ALA A 413 -6.05 10.86 26.42
N THR A 414 -6.94 10.25 25.64
CA THR A 414 -8.36 10.08 25.97
C THR A 414 -8.75 8.61 25.96
N LEU A 415 -9.17 8.08 27.11
CA LEU A 415 -9.73 6.74 27.29
C LEU A 415 -11.23 6.83 27.60
N GLN A 416 -12.08 6.43 26.65
CA GLN A 416 -13.52 6.57 26.79
C GLN A 416 -14.26 5.24 26.58
N ASN A 417 -15.21 4.92 27.46
CA ASN A 417 -16.09 3.75 27.31
C ASN A 417 -15.35 2.43 27.00
N SER A 418 -14.13 2.27 27.52
CA SER A 418 -13.23 1.17 27.17
C SER A 418 -12.98 0.25 28.35
N SER A 419 -12.37 -0.91 28.11
CA SER A 419 -11.92 -1.81 29.17
C SER A 419 -10.49 -2.29 28.92
N MET A 420 -9.67 -2.33 29.97
CA MET A 420 -8.29 -2.76 29.92
C MET A 420 -7.82 -3.37 31.23
N SER A 421 -6.73 -4.13 31.17
CA SER A 421 -6.13 -4.75 32.35
C SER A 421 -5.31 -3.75 33.16
N GLY A 422 -4.55 -2.87 32.52
CA GLY A 422 -3.74 -1.84 33.17
C GLY A 422 -3.54 -0.64 32.27
N PHE A 423 -3.09 0.48 32.84
CA PHE A 423 -2.81 1.71 32.10
C PHE A 423 -1.54 2.38 32.62
N GLU A 424 -0.60 2.65 31.72
CA GLU A 424 0.59 3.45 31.96
C GLU A 424 0.63 4.61 30.99
N TYR A 425 0.91 5.79 31.53
CA TYR A 425 1.06 7.02 30.76
C TYR A 425 2.27 7.78 31.27
N TYR A 426 3.19 8.09 30.37
CA TYR A 426 4.34 8.95 30.57
C TYR A 426 4.24 10.09 29.55
N GLY A 427 3.93 11.29 30.02
CA GLY A 427 3.62 12.44 29.16
C GLY A 427 4.81 13.31 28.78
N GLY A 428 5.97 13.13 29.43
CA GLY A 428 7.17 13.98 29.30
C GLY A 428 6.93 15.45 29.65
N ASN A 429 7.84 16.35 29.27
CA ASN A 429 7.69 17.77 29.61
C ASN A 429 6.73 18.50 28.66
N GLY A 430 5.78 19.26 29.18
CA GLY A 430 4.91 20.17 28.44
C GLY A 430 3.54 20.27 29.10
N ASP A 431 2.55 20.86 28.43
CA ASP A 431 1.21 21.02 29.03
C ASP A 431 0.33 19.84 28.60
N ASP A 432 0.28 18.78 29.40
CA ASP A 432 -0.36 17.51 29.05
C ASP A 432 -1.83 17.43 29.46
N ILE A 433 -2.62 16.67 28.70
CA ILE A 433 -4.03 16.43 28.99
C ILE A 433 -4.38 14.94 28.95
N VAL A 434 -4.69 14.36 30.10
CA VAL A 434 -5.17 12.99 30.23
C VAL A 434 -6.64 12.96 30.62
N THR A 435 -7.47 12.27 29.85
CA THR A 435 -8.90 12.09 30.10
C THR A 435 -9.26 10.62 30.21
N ILE A 436 -9.85 10.22 31.33
CA ILE A 436 -10.40 8.87 31.56
C ILE A 436 -11.89 9.02 31.85
N ASP A 437 -12.74 8.56 30.94
CA ASP A 437 -14.20 8.71 31.00
C ASP A 437 -14.94 7.38 30.83
N ASN A 438 -15.64 6.92 31.87
CA ASN A 438 -16.40 5.66 31.87
C ASN A 438 -15.58 4.45 31.36
N THR A 439 -14.32 4.36 31.78
CA THR A 439 -13.39 3.30 31.37
C THR A 439 -13.13 2.35 32.53
N THR A 440 -13.05 1.04 32.25
CA THR A 440 -12.73 0.01 33.24
C THR A 440 -11.24 -0.35 33.17
N ILE A 441 -10.51 -0.19 34.28
CA ILE A 441 -9.10 -0.59 34.41
C ILE A 441 -8.99 -1.55 35.60
N LEU A 442 -8.46 -2.75 35.37
CA LEU A 442 -8.62 -3.85 36.35
C LEU A 442 -7.50 -3.96 37.39
N TYR A 443 -6.23 -3.73 37.02
CA TYR A 443 -5.08 -4.13 37.84
C TYR A 443 -4.12 -3.01 38.22
N TYR A 444 -3.86 -2.02 37.38
CA TYR A 444 -2.97 -0.91 37.77
C TYR A 444 -3.19 0.33 36.92
N VAL A 445 -2.83 1.48 37.49
CA VAL A 445 -2.81 2.78 36.82
C VAL A 445 -1.53 3.52 37.24
N TYR A 446 -0.70 3.85 36.26
CA TYR A 446 0.48 4.70 36.39
C TYR A 446 0.35 5.90 35.47
N ILE A 447 0.41 7.12 36.01
CA ILE A 447 0.33 8.35 35.23
C ILE A 447 1.42 9.30 35.72
N TYR A 448 2.34 9.67 34.84
CA TYR A 448 3.42 10.61 35.11
C TYR A 448 3.38 11.74 34.07
N LEU A 449 3.11 12.97 34.52
CA LEU A 449 2.94 14.16 33.66
C LEU A 449 4.19 15.08 33.62
N TYR A 450 5.18 14.84 34.48
CA TYR A 450 6.47 15.56 34.51
C TYR A 450 6.38 17.11 34.60
N GLU A 451 7.14 17.88 33.83
CA GLU A 451 7.17 19.36 33.96
C GLU A 451 6.11 20.00 33.07
N GLY A 452 5.13 20.71 33.64
CA GLY A 452 3.97 21.13 32.87
C GLY A 452 2.91 21.92 33.61
N ALA A 453 1.94 22.50 32.89
CA ALA A 453 0.66 22.88 33.47
C ALA A 453 -0.40 21.83 33.08
N ASP A 454 -0.36 20.68 33.75
CA ASP A 454 -1.04 19.48 33.26
C ASP A 454 -2.48 19.36 33.73
N GLU A 455 -3.30 18.63 32.97
CA GLU A 455 -4.69 18.37 33.28
C GLU A 455 -5.01 16.87 33.28
N LEU A 456 -5.51 16.37 34.41
CA LEU A 456 -6.09 15.03 34.53
C LEU A 456 -7.60 15.11 34.76
N HIS A 457 -8.37 14.55 33.83
CA HIS A 457 -9.83 14.51 33.84
C HIS A 457 -10.32 13.08 34.11
N MET A 458 -11.04 12.88 35.21
CA MET A 458 -11.55 11.60 35.67
C MET A 458 -13.07 11.61 35.77
N MET A 459 -13.74 11.19 34.70
CA MET A 459 -15.17 11.39 34.51
C MET A 459 -15.97 10.09 34.54
N ASN A 460 -17.16 10.16 35.12
CA ASN A 460 -18.16 9.08 35.10
C ASN A 460 -17.64 7.70 35.58
N MET A 461 -16.66 7.68 36.49
CA MET A 461 -16.06 6.46 37.01
C MET A 461 -16.86 5.90 38.20
N ASP A 462 -17.16 4.60 38.17
CA ASP A 462 -17.55 3.81 39.33
C ASP A 462 -16.33 3.07 39.89
N TYR A 463 -15.64 3.71 40.83
CA TYR A 463 -14.43 3.15 41.45
C TYR A 463 -14.62 1.83 42.19
N ALA A 464 -15.85 1.42 42.48
CA ALA A 464 -16.10 0.12 43.11
C ALA A 464 -15.97 -1.05 42.12
N THR A 465 -16.14 -0.80 40.82
CA THR A 465 -16.24 -1.86 39.80
C THR A 465 -15.36 -1.63 38.57
N GLN A 466 -15.00 -0.38 38.28
CA GLN A 466 -14.29 0.02 37.07
C GLN A 466 -12.82 0.35 37.33
N TRP A 467 -12.33 0.20 38.56
CA TRP A 467 -10.98 0.61 38.90
C TRP A 467 -10.26 -0.39 39.78
N PRO A 468 -8.91 -0.41 39.75
CA PRO A 468 -8.14 -1.44 40.43
C PRO A 468 -8.51 -1.50 41.90
N SER A 469 -8.64 -2.72 42.41
CA SER A 469 -9.17 -2.91 43.74
C SER A 469 -8.15 -2.47 44.79
N ILE A 470 -8.60 -1.72 45.80
CA ILE A 470 -7.76 -1.24 46.91
C ILE A 470 -7.04 -2.34 47.71
N LEU A 471 -7.33 -3.62 47.44
CA LEU A 471 -6.77 -4.77 48.15
C LEU A 471 -5.66 -5.50 47.37
N LEU A 472 -5.52 -5.28 46.06
CA LEU A 472 -4.64 -6.08 45.21
C LEU A 472 -3.66 -5.26 44.34
N ASP A 473 -3.89 -3.95 44.21
CA ASP A 473 -3.41 -3.23 43.03
C ASP A 473 -2.77 -1.86 43.34
N ILE A 474 -1.97 -1.34 42.39
CA ILE A 474 -1.20 -0.09 42.51
C ILE A 474 -1.85 0.99 41.63
N VAL A 475 -2.15 2.14 42.24
CA VAL A 475 -2.52 3.37 41.53
C VAL A 475 -1.52 4.44 41.96
N GLU A 476 -0.81 5.00 40.99
CA GLU A 476 0.19 6.05 41.18
C GLU A 476 -0.02 7.12 40.12
N ILE A 477 -0.16 8.36 40.57
CA ILE A 477 -0.42 9.52 39.72
C ILE A 477 0.48 10.64 40.22
N ASP A 478 1.40 11.07 39.37
CA ASP A 478 2.36 12.14 39.62
C ASP A 478 2.19 13.26 38.59
N GLY A 479 1.80 14.44 39.06
CA GLY A 479 1.71 15.65 38.23
C GLY A 479 3.08 16.26 37.95
N GLY A 480 4.12 15.90 38.71
CA GLY A 480 5.47 16.42 38.52
C GLY A 480 5.63 17.89 38.93
N LEU A 481 6.32 18.69 38.12
CA LEU A 481 6.63 20.08 38.42
C LEU A 481 5.74 21.03 37.62
N GLY A 482 4.94 21.83 38.32
CA GLY A 482 4.22 22.92 37.70
C GLY A 482 2.89 23.18 38.38
N VAL A 483 1.86 23.53 37.61
CA VAL A 483 0.52 23.80 38.14
C VAL A 483 -0.46 22.81 37.53
N ASP A 484 -0.71 21.73 38.27
CA ASP A 484 -1.45 20.59 37.75
C ASP A 484 -2.89 20.59 38.25
N THR A 485 -3.82 20.25 37.36
CA THR A 485 -5.25 20.28 37.63
C THR A 485 -5.85 18.87 37.56
N LEU A 486 -6.45 18.42 38.67
CA LEU A 486 -7.28 17.22 38.69
C LEU A 486 -8.77 17.58 38.72
N THR A 487 -9.50 17.22 37.67
CA THR A 487 -10.96 17.37 37.58
C THR A 487 -11.66 16.02 37.65
N GLY A 488 -12.66 15.87 38.52
CA GLY A 488 -13.46 14.65 38.59
C GLY A 488 -13.66 14.10 40.00
N ALA A 489 -14.09 12.84 40.09
CA ALA A 489 -14.16 12.15 41.36
C ALA A 489 -12.74 11.90 41.88
N LYS A 490 -12.53 12.03 43.20
CA LYS A 490 -11.22 11.73 43.78
C LYS A 490 -11.05 10.21 43.92
N PRO A 491 -9.86 9.67 43.59
CA PRO A 491 -9.52 8.29 43.90
C PRO A 491 -9.66 7.99 45.41
N PRO A 492 -9.87 6.73 45.80
CA PRO A 492 -9.84 6.32 47.21
C PRO A 492 -8.56 6.81 47.91
N ALA A 493 -8.65 7.18 49.20
CA ALA A 493 -7.60 7.88 49.94
C ALA A 493 -6.26 7.13 50.13
N ASN A 494 -6.16 5.91 49.62
CA ASN A 494 -4.99 5.04 49.64
C ASN A 494 -4.21 5.04 48.32
N VAL A 495 -4.53 5.97 47.40
CA VAL A 495 -3.74 6.30 46.21
C VAL A 495 -2.65 7.31 46.58
N TYR A 496 -1.40 7.04 46.21
CA TYR A 496 -0.32 8.04 46.34
C TYR A 496 -0.55 9.12 45.28
N GLN A 497 -0.71 10.36 45.73
CA GLN A 497 -0.94 11.53 44.89
C GLN A 497 0.08 12.60 45.26
N ASN A 498 0.93 12.97 44.31
CA ASN A 498 1.78 14.16 44.40
C ASN A 498 1.14 15.36 43.70
N PHE A 499 -0.20 15.47 43.69
CA PHE A 499 -0.86 16.68 43.16
C PHE A 499 -0.82 17.81 44.19
N GLU A 500 -0.20 18.93 43.84
CA GLU A 500 -0.41 20.19 44.56
C GLU A 500 -1.79 20.76 44.18
N PHE A 501 -2.80 20.44 44.97
CA PHE A 501 -4.17 20.91 44.72
C PHE A 501 -4.30 22.44 44.89
N GLU A 502 -4.44 23.17 43.79
CA GLU A 502 -5.19 24.44 43.83
C GLU A 502 -6.70 24.12 43.85
N LEU A 503 -7.28 24.05 45.04
CA LEU A 503 -8.73 24.03 45.18
C LEU A 503 -9.31 25.38 44.72
N PRO A 504 -10.33 25.42 43.84
CA PRO A 504 -10.97 26.67 43.43
C PRO A 504 -11.64 27.44 44.57
#